data_AF-T0XW34-F1
#
_entry.id   AF-T0XW34-F1
#
_cell.length_a   1.000
_cell.length_b   1.000
_cell.length_c   1.000
_cell.angle_alpha   90.00
_cell.angle_beta   90.00
_cell.angle_gamma   90.00
#
_symmetry.space_group_name_H-M   'P 1'
#
loop_
_entity.id
_entity.type
_entity.pdbx_description
1 polymer ?
#
loop_
_entity_poly.entity_id
_entity_poly.type
_entity_poly.pdbx_seq_one_letter_code
_entity_poly.pdbx_strand_id
1 'polypeptide(L)'
;QEVRTFGTTTASLLRMRDWLVEQQVSLVGMESTSVYWKPVYYVLEDDIECWLLNARHLKNVPGRKTDVADSAWICQLVEHGLVRPSFVPPKPIRELRNLTRYRKAQIDERSR
;
A
#
# COMPACT_ATOMS: atom_id res chain seq x y z
N GLN A 1 -17.04 -12.16 -3.81
CA GLN A 1 -15.85 -11.56 -3.21
C GLN A 1 -14.94 -12.69 -2.78
N GLU A 2 -13.76 -12.82 -3.40
CA GLU A 2 -12.76 -13.81 -3.00
C GLU A 2 -11.78 -13.18 -2.02
N VAL A 3 -11.34 -13.93 -1.00
CA VAL A 3 -10.40 -13.45 0.01
C VAL A 3 -9.24 -14.42 0.10
N ARG A 4 -8.02 -13.88 0.01
CA ARG A 4 -6.79 -14.65 0.15
C ARG A 4 -5.78 -13.91 1.04
N THR A 5 -5.15 -14.64 1.95
CA THR A 5 -4.12 -14.11 2.85
C THR A 5 -2.73 -14.39 2.32
N PHE A 6 -1.85 -13.40 2.37
CA PHE A 6 -0.46 -13.50 1.96
C PHE A 6 0.47 -13.07 3.11
N GLY A 7 1.67 -13.64 3.14
CA GLY A 7 2.72 -13.20 4.07
C GLY A 7 3.39 -11.90 3.61
N THR A 8 4.30 -11.39 4.44
CA THR A 8 5.01 -10.11 4.21
C THR A 8 6.39 -10.27 3.55
N THR A 9 6.81 -11.49 3.24
CA THR A 9 8.07 -11.74 2.52
C THR A 9 7.96 -11.36 1.05
N THR A 10 9.06 -10.96 0.40
CA THR A 10 9.08 -10.63 -1.04
C THR A 10 8.44 -11.73 -1.89
N ALA A 11 8.75 -13.00 -1.64
CA ALA A 11 8.15 -14.14 -2.35
C ALA A 11 6.63 -14.26 -2.13
N SER A 12 6.13 -13.86 -0.96
CA SER A 12 4.68 -13.83 -0.69
C SER A 12 4.00 -12.66 -1.38
N LEU A 13 4.65 -11.48 -1.41
CA LEU A 13 4.15 -10.29 -2.08
C LEU A 13 4.13 -10.45 -3.61
N LEU A 14 5.13 -11.12 -4.20
CA LEU A 14 5.14 -11.45 -5.62
C LEU A 14 4.01 -12.43 -5.98
N ARG A 15 3.77 -13.47 -5.15
CA ARG A 15 2.63 -14.37 -5.33
C ARG A 15 1.28 -13.65 -5.23
N MET A 16 1.18 -12.65 -4.36
CA MET A 16 -0.01 -11.81 -4.27
C MET A 16 -0.21 -10.99 -5.55
N ARG A 17 0.84 -10.35 -6.06
CA ARG A 17 0.80 -9.63 -7.34
C ARG A 17 0.37 -10.54 -8.48
N ASP A 18 1.01 -11.70 -8.63
CA ASP A 18 0.73 -12.64 -9.73
C ASP A 18 -0.74 -13.08 -9.71
N TRP A 19 -1.28 -13.37 -8.52
CA TRP A 19 -2.69 -13.69 -8.35
C TRP A 19 -3.61 -12.52 -8.74
N LEU A 20 -3.30 -11.28 -8.30
CA LEU A 20 -4.10 -10.10 -8.65
C LEU A 20 -4.10 -9.82 -10.17
N VAL A 21 -2.95 -10.03 -10.83
CA VAL A 21 -2.81 -9.91 -12.28
C VAL A 21 -3.60 -11.00 -13.01
N GLU A 22 -3.53 -12.26 -12.55
CA GLU A 22 -4.36 -13.36 -13.09
C GLU A 22 -5.86 -13.10 -12.95
N GLN A 23 -6.27 -12.46 -11.85
CA GLN A 23 -7.67 -12.04 -11.63
C GLN A 23 -8.05 -10.76 -12.41
N GLN A 24 -7.14 -10.21 -13.21
CA GLN A 24 -7.35 -8.98 -14.00
C GLN A 24 -7.77 -7.78 -13.14
N VAL A 25 -7.26 -7.68 -11.92
CA VAL A 25 -7.52 -6.54 -11.04
C VAL A 25 -6.92 -5.29 -11.65
N SER A 26 -7.76 -4.26 -11.86
CA SER A 26 -7.32 -2.98 -12.44
C SER A 26 -6.88 -1.96 -11.39
N LEU A 27 -7.36 -2.09 -10.14
CA LEU A 27 -7.16 -1.13 -9.07
C LEU A 27 -7.03 -1.82 -7.71
N VAL A 28 -5.99 -1.48 -6.95
CA VAL A 28 -5.76 -1.94 -5.57
C VAL A 28 -5.82 -0.77 -4.60
N GLY A 29 -6.72 -0.86 -3.61
CA GLY A 29 -6.74 0.05 -2.46
C GLY A 29 -5.99 -0.52 -1.27
N MET A 30 -5.21 0.31 -0.58
CA MET A 30 -4.53 -0.06 0.67
C MET A 30 -4.52 1.10 1.67
N GLU A 31 -4.69 0.80 2.96
CA GLU A 31 -4.63 1.80 4.03
C GLU A 31 -3.20 2.34 4.22
N SER A 32 -3.07 3.64 4.48
CA SER A 32 -1.80 4.31 4.80
C SER A 32 -1.28 4.00 6.21
N THR A 33 -1.04 2.73 6.52
CA THR A 33 -0.59 2.28 7.83
C THR A 33 0.94 2.35 7.93
N SER A 34 1.45 3.39 8.59
CA SER A 34 2.89 3.61 8.80
C SER A 34 3.70 3.43 7.50
N VAL A 35 4.75 2.60 7.52
CA VAL A 35 5.59 2.27 6.36
C VAL A 35 5.20 0.95 5.67
N TYR A 36 4.25 0.19 6.23
CA TYR A 36 3.93 -1.17 5.80
C TYR A 36 3.25 -1.25 4.44
N TRP A 37 2.63 -0.16 3.97
CA TRP A 37 2.08 -0.07 2.62
C TRP A 37 3.17 -0.07 1.54
N LYS A 38 4.40 0.37 1.86
CA LYS A 38 5.45 0.58 0.83
C LYS A 38 5.83 -0.70 0.09
N PRO A 39 6.15 -1.85 0.77
CA PRO A 39 6.51 -3.06 0.05
C PRO A 39 5.39 -3.57 -0.84
N VAL A 40 4.14 -3.48 -0.39
CA VAL A 40 2.95 -3.87 -1.16
C VAL A 40 2.78 -2.96 -2.38
N TYR A 41 2.83 -1.63 -2.17
CA TYR A 41 2.69 -0.65 -3.25
C TYR A 41 3.78 -0.83 -4.32
N TYR A 42 5.05 -0.96 -3.90
CA TYR A 42 6.17 -1.01 -4.83
C TYR A 42 6.22 -2.29 -5.67
N VAL A 43 5.68 -3.42 -5.20
CA VAL A 43 5.61 -4.63 -6.04
C VAL A 43 4.44 -4.60 -7.03
N LEU A 44 3.45 -3.73 -6.81
CA LEU A 44 2.24 -3.66 -7.63
C LEU A 44 2.28 -2.50 -8.64
N GLU A 45 2.97 -1.39 -8.33
CA GLU A 45 2.82 -0.12 -9.05
C GLU A 45 3.21 -0.14 -10.54
N ASP A 46 4.00 -1.13 -10.96
CA ASP A 46 4.38 -1.28 -12.37
C ASP A 46 3.32 -2.08 -13.18
N ASP A 47 2.44 -2.82 -12.50
CA ASP A 47 1.47 -3.75 -13.11
C ASP A 47 -0.01 -3.36 -12.86
N ILE A 48 -0.32 -2.72 -11.73
CA ILE A 48 -1.68 -2.42 -11.29
C ILE A 48 -1.77 -1.00 -10.70
N GLU A 49 -2.85 -0.27 -10.99
CA GLU A 49 -3.09 1.02 -10.37
C GLU A 49 -3.24 0.86 -8.84
N CYS A 50 -2.53 1.68 -8.08
CA CYS A 50 -2.48 1.57 -6.61
C CYS A 50 -2.96 2.86 -5.94
N TRP A 51 -4.00 2.74 -5.12
CA TRP A 51 -4.52 3.82 -4.29
C TRP A 51 -4.09 3.64 -2.84
N LEU A 52 -3.31 4.60 -2.36
CA LEU A 52 -3.00 4.73 -0.93
C LEU A 52 -4.10 5.54 -0.24
N LEU A 53 -4.84 4.95 0.67
CA LEU A 53 -6.01 5.56 1.30
C LEU A 53 -5.65 6.12 2.67
N ASN A 54 -6.06 7.37 2.93
CA ASN A 54 -5.89 7.97 4.24
C ASN A 54 -6.81 7.29 5.25
N ALA A 55 -6.26 6.79 6.36
CA ALA A 55 -7.02 6.15 7.43
C ALA A 55 -8.18 7.00 7.97
N ARG A 56 -8.08 8.35 7.92
CA ARG A 56 -9.17 9.26 8.33
C ARG A 56 -10.41 9.16 7.44
N HIS A 57 -10.24 8.74 6.17
CA HIS A 57 -11.35 8.55 5.23
C HIS A 57 -11.95 7.14 5.36
N LEU A 58 -11.20 6.20 5.92
CA LEU A 58 -11.65 4.86 6.28
C LEU A 58 -12.33 4.93 7.66
N LYS A 59 -13.53 5.51 7.73
CA LYS A 59 -14.28 5.62 9.00
C LYS A 59 -14.36 4.24 9.68
N ASN A 60 -14.10 4.22 10.98
CA ASN A 60 -14.05 3.02 11.82
C ASN A 60 -15.26 2.12 11.60
N VAL A 61 -15.01 0.87 11.20
CA VAL A 61 -16.02 -0.20 11.26
C VAL A 61 -16.30 -0.46 12.75
N PRO A 62 -17.53 -0.29 13.25
CA PRO A 62 -17.85 -0.59 14.64
C PRO A 62 -17.65 -2.10 14.90
N GLY A 63 -16.79 -2.46 15.84
CA GLY A 63 -16.52 -3.86 16.21
C GLY A 63 -15.04 -4.23 16.19
N ARG A 64 -14.75 -5.54 16.14
CA ARG A 64 -13.38 -6.08 16.17
C ARG A 64 -12.77 -6.03 14.76
N LYS A 65 -11.95 -5.02 14.48
CA LYS A 65 -11.18 -4.92 13.22
C LYS A 65 -10.22 -6.11 13.09
N THR A 66 -10.35 -6.87 12.01
CA THR A 66 -9.39 -7.89 11.57
C THR A 66 -8.84 -7.48 10.21
N ASP A 67 -7.63 -7.90 9.87
CA ASP A 67 -7.02 -7.55 8.56
C ASP A 67 -7.88 -8.01 7.37
N VAL A 68 -8.59 -9.14 7.54
CA VAL A 68 -9.54 -9.66 6.54
C VAL A 68 -10.79 -8.79 6.40
N ALA A 69 -11.37 -8.34 7.52
CA ALA A 69 -12.54 -7.45 7.47
C ALA A 69 -12.17 -6.08 6.90
N ASP A 70 -10.97 -5.58 7.24
CA ASP A 70 -10.48 -4.30 6.75
C ASP A 70 -10.20 -4.31 5.25
N SER A 71 -9.60 -5.40 4.72
CA SER A 71 -9.37 -5.54 3.28
C SER A 71 -10.68 -5.60 2.48
N ALA A 72 -11.68 -6.33 2.99
CA ALA A 72 -13.00 -6.39 2.38
C ALA A 72 -13.71 -5.02 2.38
N TRP A 73 -13.57 -4.26 3.48
CA TRP A 73 -14.12 -2.91 3.60
C TRP A 73 -13.46 -1.92 2.65
N ILE A 74 -12.13 -1.94 2.57
CA ILE A 74 -11.38 -1.11 1.62
C ILE A 74 -11.80 -1.40 0.18
N CYS A 75 -11.96 -2.68 -0.17
CA CYS A 75 -12.42 -3.10 -1.49
C CYS A 75 -13.77 -2.44 -1.85
N GLN A 76 -14.76 -2.55 -0.97
CA GLN A 76 -16.09 -1.94 -1.19
C GLN A 76 -16.03 -0.42 -1.33
N LEU A 77 -15.22 0.26 -0.51
CA LEU A 77 -15.06 1.71 -0.60
C LEU A 77 -14.46 2.15 -1.94
N VAL A 78 -13.51 1.39 -2.46
CA VAL A 78 -12.87 1.64 -3.75
C VAL A 78 -13.82 1.35 -4.91
N GLU A 79 -14.51 0.19 -4.89
CA GLU A 79 -15.49 -0.20 -5.91
C GLU A 79 -16.63 0.83 -6.04
N HIS A 80 -17.08 1.41 -4.93
CA HIS A 80 -18.14 2.41 -4.91
C HIS A 80 -17.64 3.86 -5.08
N GLY A 81 -16.33 4.09 -5.25
CA GLY A 81 -15.76 5.43 -5.41
C GLY A 81 -15.96 6.36 -4.20
N LEU A 82 -16.11 5.78 -3.00
CA LEU A 82 -16.37 6.53 -1.76
C LEU A 82 -15.11 7.10 -1.11
N VAL A 83 -13.94 6.77 -1.66
CA VAL A 83 -12.63 7.22 -1.20
C VAL A 83 -11.83 7.83 -2.34
N ARG A 84 -10.78 8.59 -1.99
CA ARG A 84 -9.85 9.19 -2.95
C ARG A 84 -8.41 8.78 -2.63
N PRO A 85 -7.55 8.58 -3.64
CA PRO A 85 -6.16 8.27 -3.42
C PRO A 85 -5.43 9.44 -2.75
N SER A 86 -4.54 9.11 -1.82
CA SER A 86 -3.54 10.02 -1.28
C SER A 86 -2.40 10.17 -2.28
N PHE A 87 -1.75 11.33 -2.27
CA PHE A 87 -0.60 11.56 -3.13
C PHE A 87 0.59 10.67 -2.73
N VAL A 88 1.00 9.81 -3.64
CA VAL A 88 2.28 9.08 -3.60
C VAL A 88 3.17 9.69 -4.68
N PRO A 89 4.36 10.25 -4.34
CA PRO A 89 5.25 10.81 -5.36
C PRO A 89 5.64 9.74 -6.40
N PRO A 90 5.88 10.12 -7.67
CA PRO A 90 6.35 9.19 -8.69
C PRO A 90 7.65 8.49 -8.27
N LYS A 91 7.88 7.27 -8.79
CA LYS A 91 9.05 6.43 -8.48
C LYS A 91 10.40 7.17 -8.53
N PRO A 92 10.71 7.97 -9.57
CA PRO A 92 11.98 8.72 -9.61
C PRO A 92 12.12 9.73 -8.46
N ILE A 93 11.02 10.37 -8.06
CA ILE A 93 11.01 11.32 -6.95
C ILE A 93 11.20 10.61 -5.62
N ARG A 94 10.62 9.42 -5.44
CA ARG A 94 10.81 8.63 -4.21
C ARG A 94 12.23 8.12 -4.07
N GLU A 95 12.86 7.67 -5.15
CA GLU A 95 14.27 7.27 -5.19
C GLU A 95 15.20 8.41 -4.79
N LEU A 96 15.02 9.60 -5.40
CA LEU A 96 15.78 10.81 -5.04
C LEU A 96 15.59 11.19 -3.55
N ARG A 97 14.36 11.08 -3.04
CA ARG A 97 14.07 11.35 -1.61
C ARG A 97 14.74 10.33 -0.69
N ASN A 98 14.83 9.06 -1.09
CA ASN A 98 15.51 8.05 -0.30
C ASN A 98 17.02 8.35 -0.21
N LEU A 99 17.66 8.70 -1.33
CA LEU A 99 19.08 9.05 -1.36
C LEU A 99 19.40 10.29 -0.51
N THR A 100 18.63 11.36 -0.66
CA THR A 100 18.85 12.61 0.08
C THR A 100 18.62 12.46 1.58
N ARG A 101 17.59 11.71 1.98
CA ARG A 101 17.35 11.38 3.40
C ARG A 101 18.43 10.49 3.98
N TYR A 102 18.88 9.49 3.23
CA TYR A 102 19.97 8.62 3.67
C TYR A 102 21.25 9.42 3.88
N ARG A 103 21.63 10.28 2.94
CA ARG A 103 22.78 11.19 3.09
C ARG A 103 22.68 12.04 4.34
N LYS A 104 21.51 12.66 4.58
CA LYS A 104 21.29 13.48 5.78
C LYS A 104 21.46 12.67 7.07
N ALA A 105 20.88 11.47 7.13
CA ALA A 105 21.03 10.58 8.27
C ALA A 105 22.50 10.20 8.53
N GLN A 106 23.28 9.91 7.48
CA GLN A 106 24.72 9.63 7.61
C GLN A 106 25.54 10.84 8.10
N ILE A 107 25.18 12.05 7.67
CA ILE A 107 25.81 13.28 8.15
C ILE A 107 25.52 13.49 9.63
N ASP A 108 24.26 13.35 10.03
CA ASP A 108 23.84 13.57 11.42
C ASP A 108 24.47 12.53 12.37
N GLU A 109 24.59 11.27 11.93
CA GLU A 109 25.28 10.23 12.69
C GLU A 109 26.78 10.52 12.87
N ARG A 110 27.45 11.06 11.84
CA ARG A 110 28.86 11.46 11.93
C ARG A 110 29.09 12.63 12.89
N SER A 111 28.10 13.50 13.05
CA SER A 111 28.18 14.67 13.95
C SER A 111 27.81 14.36 15.40
N ARG A 112 27.42 13.12 15.71
CA ARG A 112 27.06 12.64 17.04
C ARG A 112 28.26 12.04 17.77
#